data_AF-A0A8B8W3Z5-F1
#
_entry.id   AF-A0A8B8W3Z5-F1
#
_cell.length_a   1.000
_cell.length_b   1.000
_cell.length_c   1.000
_cell.angle_alpha   90.00
_cell.angle_beta   90.00
_cell.angle_gamma   90.00
#
_symmetry.space_group_name_H-M   'P 1'
#
loop_
_entity.id
_entity.type
_entity.pdbx_description
1 polymer ?
#
loop_
_entity_poly.entity_id
_entity_poly.type
_entity_poly.pdbx_seq_one_letter_code
_entity_poly.pdbx_strand_id
1 'polypeptide(L)'
;MGDRERNKKRLLELLQAAGTGNAHCADCGAADPDWASYKLGIFICLNCSGVHRNFPDISKVKSVRLDFWDDSIVEFMTHNGNLRVKAKYEARVPAFYYIPKASDCMVLKEQWIRAKYERQEFTAEGKTISPPGNREGFLWKRGRDNAQFLRRRFVLLAREGLLKYYTKEEGKGPKAVISIKDLNATFQTEKIGNPHGLQITYRREGHVRNLFVYHESGKEIVDWFNALRAVRLQYLKMAFPELPEPELVPLITRNYLKQGFMEKTGPKREPFKKRWFALDPQERRLLYYKNPLDAFEQGQVFLGSDEQGYQVYEDLPKGIRGNRWKAGITIVTPQRRFIFTCPSEKEQREWMESFRDVLSRPLTPLNLLTASTESGYSSR
;
A
#
# COMPACT_ATOMS: atom_id res chain seq x y z
N MET A 1 -30.68 35.69 -3.51
CA MET A 1 -29.43 35.69 -2.71
C MET A 1 -29.59 34.98 -1.37
N GLY A 2 -30.69 35.16 -0.62
CA GLY A 2 -30.90 34.52 0.69
C GLY A 2 -30.88 32.98 0.69
N ASP A 3 -31.52 32.32 -0.28
CA ASP A 3 -31.59 30.85 -0.31
C ASP A 3 -30.22 30.20 -0.57
N ARG A 4 -29.36 30.87 -1.36
CA ARG A 4 -28.00 30.39 -1.66
C ARG A 4 -27.14 30.32 -0.40
N GLU A 5 -27.19 31.36 0.44
CA GLU A 5 -26.41 31.39 1.69
C GLU A 5 -27.01 30.45 2.74
N ARG A 6 -28.35 30.35 2.81
CA ARG A 6 -29.06 29.40 3.68
C ARG A 6 -28.62 27.96 3.39
N ASN A 7 -28.68 27.54 2.13
CA ASN A 7 -28.36 26.17 1.74
C ASN A 7 -26.88 25.83 1.91
N LYS A 8 -26.00 26.78 1.62
CA LYS A 8 -24.58 26.65 1.92
C LYS A 8 -24.35 26.44 3.42
N LYS A 9 -24.97 27.24 4.29
CA LYS A 9 -24.87 27.08 5.74
C LYS A 9 -25.33 25.68 6.19
N ARG A 10 -26.49 25.21 5.71
CA ARG A 10 -27.01 23.87 6.00
C ARG A 10 -26.04 22.76 5.59
N LEU A 11 -25.44 22.84 4.40
CA LEU A 11 -24.47 21.84 3.95
C LEU A 11 -23.18 21.85 4.79
N LEU A 12 -22.73 23.01 5.24
CA LEU A 12 -21.58 23.12 6.16
C LEU A 12 -21.90 22.54 7.54
N GLU A 13 -23.12 22.72 8.04
CA GLU A 13 -23.60 22.06 9.26
C GLU A 13 -23.65 20.54 9.08
N LEU A 14 -24.12 20.04 7.92
CA LEU A 14 -24.14 18.61 7.62
C LEU A 14 -22.75 17.96 7.59
N LEU A 15 -21.71 18.68 7.15
CA LEU A 15 -20.33 18.19 7.20
C LEU A 15 -19.85 17.92 8.63
N GLN A 16 -20.36 18.69 9.60
CA GLN A 16 -20.00 18.61 11.01
C GLN A 16 -21.02 17.82 11.86
N ALA A 17 -22.12 17.35 11.25
CA ALA A 17 -23.17 16.66 11.96
C ALA A 17 -22.65 15.33 12.54
N ALA A 18 -22.71 15.22 13.88
CA ALA A 18 -22.31 14.00 14.59
C ALA A 18 -23.10 12.78 14.12
N GLY A 19 -22.47 11.60 14.12
CA GLY A 19 -23.14 10.35 13.75
C GLY A 19 -23.45 10.18 12.25
N THR A 20 -23.02 11.10 11.39
CA THR A 20 -23.19 11.00 9.92
C THR A 20 -21.94 10.50 9.19
N GLY A 21 -20.76 10.65 9.80
CA GLY A 21 -19.46 10.39 9.18
C GLY A 21 -19.05 11.37 8.09
N ASN A 22 -19.75 12.49 7.94
CA ASN A 22 -19.53 13.46 6.86
C ASN A 22 -18.22 14.25 7.00
N ALA A 23 -17.58 14.26 8.18
CA ALA A 23 -16.30 14.91 8.43
C ALA A 23 -15.12 14.27 7.67
N HIS A 24 -15.31 13.08 7.09
CA HIS A 24 -14.32 12.39 6.29
C HIS A 24 -14.92 11.97 4.95
N CYS A 25 -14.12 12.04 3.90
CA CYS A 25 -14.49 11.58 2.56
C CYS A 25 -15.00 10.13 2.60
N ALA A 26 -16.18 9.91 2.03
CA ALA A 26 -16.84 8.61 2.00
C ALA A 26 -16.02 7.48 1.33
N ASP A 27 -15.00 7.82 0.52
CA ASP A 27 -14.29 6.84 -0.30
C ASP A 27 -12.86 6.58 0.13
N CYS A 28 -12.14 7.60 0.60
CA CYS A 28 -10.71 7.46 0.97
C CYS A 28 -10.40 7.91 2.39
N GLY A 29 -11.40 8.38 3.14
CA GLY A 29 -11.24 8.84 4.52
C GLY A 29 -10.45 10.15 4.69
N ALA A 30 -10.15 10.88 3.61
CA ALA A 30 -9.54 12.22 3.72
C ALA A 30 -10.44 13.14 4.57
N ALA A 31 -9.85 13.88 5.52
CA ALA A 31 -10.57 14.83 6.35
C ALA A 31 -11.16 16.00 5.53
N ASP A 32 -12.17 16.64 6.10
CA ASP A 32 -12.77 17.88 5.61
C ASP A 32 -13.17 17.87 4.11
N PRO A 33 -14.03 16.92 3.68
CA PRO A 33 -14.48 16.87 2.30
C PRO A 33 -15.25 18.15 1.93
N ASP A 34 -14.97 18.69 0.74
CA ASP A 34 -15.52 19.94 0.22
C ASP A 34 -16.39 19.74 -1.03
N TRP A 35 -16.60 18.49 -1.45
CA TRP A 35 -17.49 18.08 -2.53
C TRP A 35 -18.56 17.11 -2.01
N ALA A 36 -19.65 17.03 -2.74
CA ALA A 36 -20.69 16.05 -2.47
C ALA A 36 -21.23 15.43 -3.75
N SER A 37 -21.52 14.13 -3.73
CA SER A 37 -22.33 13.48 -4.76
C SER A 37 -23.78 13.53 -4.34
N TYR A 38 -24.56 14.37 -5.01
CA TYR A 38 -25.96 14.63 -4.65
C TYR A 38 -26.95 13.61 -5.22
N LYS A 39 -26.50 12.69 -6.07
CA LYS A 39 -27.27 11.48 -6.42
C LYS A 39 -27.11 10.36 -5.39
N LEU A 40 -25.93 10.27 -4.79
CA LEU A 40 -25.60 9.22 -3.83
C LEU A 40 -25.83 9.64 -2.37
N GLY A 41 -25.85 10.94 -2.08
CA GLY A 41 -26.03 11.44 -0.72
C GLY A 41 -24.77 11.35 0.14
N ILE A 42 -23.59 11.55 -0.46
CA ILE A 42 -22.28 11.44 0.21
C ILE A 42 -21.44 12.70 0.06
N PHE A 43 -20.57 12.94 1.04
CA PHE A 43 -19.52 13.95 1.04
C PHE A 43 -18.16 13.31 0.77
N ILE A 44 -17.43 13.90 -0.18
CA ILE A 44 -16.18 13.36 -0.74
C ILE A 44 -15.16 14.48 -0.96
N CYS A 45 -13.87 14.12 -0.99
CA CYS A 45 -12.81 15.10 -1.28
C CYS A 45 -12.70 15.39 -2.79
N LEU A 46 -11.97 16.45 -3.14
CA LEU A 46 -11.71 16.85 -4.53
C LEU A 46 -11.19 15.70 -5.43
N ASN A 47 -10.26 14.88 -4.92
CA ASN A 47 -9.70 13.77 -5.71
C ASN A 47 -10.75 12.70 -6.03
N CYS A 48 -11.60 12.36 -5.06
CA CYS A 48 -12.66 11.36 -5.27
C CYS A 48 -13.79 11.94 -6.12
N SER A 49 -14.10 13.24 -6.00
CA SER A 49 -15.05 13.90 -6.89
C SER A 49 -14.61 13.84 -8.35
N GLY A 50 -13.30 13.89 -8.62
CA GLY A 50 -12.70 13.63 -9.94
C GLY A 50 -13.12 12.29 -10.53
N VAL A 51 -13.02 11.21 -9.74
CA VAL A 51 -13.45 9.87 -10.16
C VAL A 51 -14.96 9.81 -10.39
N HIS A 52 -15.75 10.40 -9.49
CA HIS A 52 -17.21 10.40 -9.58
C HIS A 52 -17.76 11.12 -10.82
N ARG A 53 -16.99 12.02 -11.44
CA ARG A 53 -17.37 12.66 -12.72
C ARG A 53 -17.34 11.68 -13.91
N ASN A 54 -16.65 10.55 -13.79
CA ASN A 54 -16.48 9.58 -14.88
C ASN A 54 -17.67 8.62 -15.05
N PHE A 55 -18.73 8.71 -14.23
CA PHE A 55 -19.95 7.91 -14.34
C PHE A 55 -21.21 8.75 -13.95
N PRO A 56 -21.57 9.77 -14.76
CA PRO A 56 -22.61 10.77 -14.44
C PRO A 56 -24.02 10.20 -14.25
N ASP A 57 -24.28 9.01 -14.79
CA ASP A 57 -25.56 8.32 -14.64
C ASP A 57 -25.80 7.86 -13.20
N ILE A 58 -24.74 7.46 -12.50
CA ILE A 58 -24.80 6.97 -11.12
C ILE A 58 -24.49 8.09 -10.12
N SER A 59 -23.53 8.97 -10.44
CA SER A 59 -23.09 10.02 -9.52
C SER A 59 -23.02 11.39 -10.20
N LYS A 60 -23.56 12.41 -9.54
CA LYS A 60 -23.35 13.81 -9.93
C LYS A 60 -22.79 14.60 -8.76
N VAL A 61 -21.73 15.36 -9.00
CA VAL A 61 -20.99 16.06 -7.94
C VAL A 61 -21.14 17.57 -8.04
N LYS A 62 -21.12 18.24 -6.89
CA LYS A 62 -21.06 19.70 -6.73
C LYS A 62 -20.09 20.04 -5.59
N SER A 63 -19.40 21.18 -5.70
CA SER A 63 -18.67 21.78 -4.59
C SER A 63 -19.66 22.26 -3.54
N VAL A 64 -19.43 21.90 -2.28
CA VAL A 64 -20.26 22.34 -1.14
C VAL A 64 -20.20 23.87 -0.98
N ARG A 65 -19.05 24.49 -1.32
CA ARG A 65 -18.79 25.91 -1.06
C ARG A 65 -18.99 26.81 -2.28
N LEU A 66 -18.71 26.30 -3.47
CA LEU A 66 -18.62 27.13 -4.69
C LEU A 66 -19.89 27.06 -5.55
N ASP A 67 -20.56 25.92 -5.59
CA ASP A 67 -21.70 25.69 -6.47
C ASP A 67 -23.05 26.13 -5.85
N PHE A 68 -24.05 26.30 -6.70
CA PHE A 68 -25.43 26.54 -6.28
C PHE A 68 -26.14 25.22 -5.92
N TRP A 69 -26.93 25.27 -4.84
CA TRP A 69 -27.65 24.13 -4.29
C TRP A 69 -29.12 24.45 -4.10
N ASP A 70 -29.95 23.69 -4.80
CA ASP A 70 -31.41 23.72 -4.68
C ASP A 70 -31.87 23.11 -3.35
N ASP A 71 -33.00 23.60 -2.82
CA ASP A 71 -33.53 23.17 -1.52
C ASP A 71 -33.79 21.66 -1.46
N SER A 72 -34.40 21.10 -2.51
CA SER A 72 -34.71 19.66 -2.61
C SER A 72 -33.44 18.81 -2.61
N ILE A 73 -32.36 19.31 -3.19
CA ILE A 73 -31.07 18.61 -3.20
C ILE A 73 -30.44 18.65 -1.80
N VAL A 74 -30.46 19.81 -1.13
CA VAL A 74 -29.96 19.92 0.26
C VAL A 74 -30.76 19.02 1.19
N GLU A 75 -32.09 18.97 1.03
CA GLU A 75 -32.95 18.09 1.80
C GLU A 75 -32.63 16.61 1.56
N PHE A 76 -32.38 16.21 0.31
CA PHE A 76 -31.88 14.86 0.02
C PHE A 76 -30.55 14.57 0.73
N MET A 77 -29.61 15.53 0.73
CA MET A 77 -28.34 15.38 1.46
C MET A 77 -28.56 15.28 2.97
N THR A 78 -29.49 16.05 3.55
CA THR A 78 -29.84 16.00 4.98
C THR A 78 -30.37 14.63 5.40
N HIS A 79 -31.18 13.99 4.55
CA HIS A 79 -31.72 12.65 4.84
C HIS A 79 -30.72 11.52 4.53
N ASN A 80 -29.58 11.82 3.92
CA ASN A 80 -28.51 10.85 3.66
C ASN A 80 -27.26 11.19 4.50
N GLY A 81 -26.09 10.75 4.06
CA GLY A 81 -24.84 10.90 4.80
C GLY A 81 -23.93 9.69 4.63
N ASN A 82 -22.66 9.90 4.89
CA ASN A 82 -21.60 8.94 4.58
C ASN A 82 -21.82 7.59 5.28
N LEU A 83 -22.19 7.57 6.57
CA LEU A 83 -22.44 6.33 7.30
C LEU A 83 -23.68 5.57 6.81
N ARG A 84 -24.75 6.28 6.44
CA ARG A 84 -25.96 5.66 5.88
C ARG A 84 -25.66 4.99 4.53
N VAL A 85 -24.90 5.68 3.68
CA VAL A 85 -24.52 5.16 2.35
C VAL A 85 -23.49 4.04 2.49
N LYS A 86 -22.55 4.14 3.44
CA LYS A 86 -21.62 3.06 3.82
C LYS A 86 -22.38 1.80 4.22
N ALA A 87 -23.40 1.90 5.07
CA ALA A 87 -24.21 0.75 5.48
C ALA A 87 -24.88 0.03 4.30
N LYS A 88 -25.16 0.73 3.18
CA LYS A 88 -25.71 0.14 1.96
C LYS A 88 -24.64 -0.45 1.04
N TYR A 89 -23.62 0.34 0.69
CA TYR A 89 -22.64 0.00 -0.36
C TYR A 89 -21.39 -0.70 0.16
N GLU A 90 -21.22 -0.80 1.48
CA GLU A 90 -20.13 -1.51 2.14
C GLU A 90 -20.66 -2.59 3.09
N ALA A 91 -21.89 -3.06 2.88
CA ALA A 91 -22.58 -4.03 3.74
C ALA A 91 -21.84 -5.38 3.85
N ARG A 92 -21.14 -5.79 2.79
CA ARG A 92 -20.48 -7.11 2.67
C ARG A 92 -19.05 -7.01 2.12
N VAL A 93 -18.28 -6.01 2.57
CA VAL A 93 -16.86 -5.90 2.17
C VAL A 93 -16.06 -7.04 2.80
N PRO A 94 -15.40 -7.91 2.02
CA PRO A 94 -14.57 -8.96 2.59
C PRO A 94 -13.40 -8.38 3.39
N ALA A 95 -13.03 -9.02 4.49
CA ALA A 95 -11.91 -8.58 5.34
C ALA A 95 -10.57 -8.45 4.58
N PHE A 96 -10.37 -9.26 3.53
CA PHE A 96 -9.18 -9.16 2.68
C PHE A 96 -9.24 -8.02 1.68
N TYR A 97 -10.40 -7.44 1.37
CA TYR A 97 -10.49 -6.40 0.34
C TYR A 97 -9.81 -5.13 0.83
N TYR A 98 -8.93 -4.56 0.00
CA TYR A 98 -8.20 -3.35 0.38
C TYR A 98 -9.08 -2.11 0.27
N ILE A 99 -9.29 -1.41 1.38
CA ILE A 99 -9.98 -0.11 1.44
C ILE A 99 -8.92 1.00 1.33
N PRO A 100 -8.98 1.85 0.27
CA PRO A 100 -7.95 2.87 0.06
C PRO A 100 -8.03 4.02 1.06
N LYS A 101 -6.85 4.57 1.37
CA LYS A 101 -6.64 5.76 2.18
C LYS A 101 -6.40 7.00 1.32
N ALA A 102 -6.40 8.17 1.94
CA ALA A 102 -6.13 9.44 1.29
C ALA A 102 -4.77 9.48 0.56
N SER A 103 -3.76 8.78 1.07
CA SER A 103 -2.41 8.70 0.50
C SER A 103 -2.22 7.64 -0.60
N ASP A 104 -3.20 6.76 -0.81
CA ASP A 104 -3.07 5.69 -1.81
C ASP A 104 -3.15 6.22 -3.25
N CYS A 105 -2.61 5.44 -4.19
CA CYS A 105 -2.61 5.78 -5.60
C CYS A 105 -4.03 5.83 -6.21
N MET A 106 -4.17 6.56 -7.32
CA MET A 106 -5.48 6.80 -7.93
C MET A 106 -6.19 5.53 -8.40
N VAL A 107 -5.47 4.50 -8.87
CA VAL A 107 -6.10 3.24 -9.32
C VAL A 107 -6.84 2.53 -8.18
N LEU A 108 -6.29 2.54 -6.95
CA LEU A 108 -6.96 1.94 -5.80
C LEU A 108 -8.23 2.72 -5.43
N LYS A 109 -8.16 4.05 -5.40
CA LYS A 109 -9.32 4.92 -5.13
C LYS A 109 -10.40 4.76 -6.20
N GLU A 110 -10.02 4.79 -7.47
CA GLU A 110 -10.94 4.65 -8.58
C GLU A 110 -11.67 3.30 -8.54
N GLN A 111 -10.92 2.21 -8.40
CA GLN A 111 -11.54 0.88 -8.43
C GLN A 111 -12.36 0.57 -7.19
N TRP A 112 -12.05 1.17 -6.04
CA TRP A 112 -12.90 1.14 -4.85
C TRP A 112 -14.23 1.86 -5.07
N ILE A 113 -14.18 3.09 -5.58
CA ILE A 113 -15.37 3.90 -5.89
C ILE A 113 -16.27 3.16 -6.90
N ARG A 114 -15.67 2.61 -7.97
CA ARG A 114 -16.41 1.83 -8.97
C ARG A 114 -16.94 0.51 -8.40
N ALA A 115 -16.18 -0.19 -7.55
CA ALA A 115 -16.66 -1.41 -6.88
C ALA A 115 -17.90 -1.13 -6.02
N LYS A 116 -17.90 -0.01 -5.28
CA LYS A 116 -19.04 0.40 -4.45
C LYS A 116 -20.25 0.79 -5.27
N TYR A 117 -20.13 1.79 -6.15
CA TYR A 117 -21.33 2.46 -6.69
C TYR A 117 -21.72 1.98 -8.08
N GLU A 118 -20.74 1.67 -8.92
CA GLU A 118 -20.97 1.24 -10.32
C GLU A 118 -21.28 -0.25 -10.39
N ARG A 119 -20.45 -1.07 -9.73
CA ARG A 119 -20.55 -2.54 -9.77
C ARG A 119 -21.30 -3.13 -8.57
N GLN A 120 -21.50 -2.32 -7.53
CA GLN A 120 -22.26 -2.70 -6.32
C GLN A 120 -21.80 -4.02 -5.71
N GLU A 121 -20.49 -4.26 -5.68
CA GLU A 121 -19.90 -5.54 -5.30
C GLU A 121 -20.15 -5.93 -3.84
N PHE A 122 -20.46 -4.96 -2.97
CA PHE A 122 -20.55 -5.17 -1.51
C PHE A 122 -21.92 -4.83 -0.92
N THR A 123 -22.96 -4.67 -1.73
CA THR A 123 -24.33 -4.48 -1.23
C THR A 123 -24.90 -5.78 -0.66
N ALA A 124 -25.96 -5.70 0.15
CA ALA A 124 -26.63 -6.90 0.68
C ALA A 124 -27.26 -7.79 -0.41
N GLU A 125 -27.65 -7.19 -1.54
CA GLU A 125 -28.19 -7.85 -2.73
C GLU A 125 -27.10 -8.30 -3.72
N GLY A 126 -25.86 -7.85 -3.50
CA GLY A 126 -24.70 -8.25 -4.30
C GLY A 126 -24.49 -9.76 -4.27
N LYS A 127 -23.97 -10.31 -5.37
CA LYS A 127 -23.57 -11.72 -5.45
C LYS A 127 -22.64 -12.04 -4.28
N THR A 128 -22.89 -13.15 -3.59
CA THR A 128 -21.98 -13.65 -2.55
C THR A 128 -20.56 -13.68 -3.11
N ILE A 129 -19.65 -12.97 -2.46
CA ILE A 129 -18.24 -12.97 -2.84
C ILE A 129 -17.71 -14.37 -2.50
N SER A 130 -17.56 -15.20 -3.54
CA SER A 130 -17.05 -16.55 -3.41
C SER A 130 -15.69 -16.52 -2.70
N PRO A 131 -15.34 -17.57 -1.93
CA PRO A 131 -14.00 -17.70 -1.37
C PRO A 131 -12.94 -17.56 -2.47
N PRO A 132 -11.70 -17.14 -2.14
CA PRO A 132 -10.66 -16.94 -3.14
C PRO A 132 -10.49 -18.19 -3.99
N GLY A 133 -10.98 -18.11 -5.23
CA GLY A 133 -10.79 -19.14 -6.23
C GLY A 133 -9.39 -19.07 -6.80
N ASN A 134 -9.03 -20.11 -7.56
CA ASN A 134 -7.86 -20.01 -8.42
C ASN A 134 -8.08 -18.86 -9.41
N ARG A 135 -7.04 -18.07 -9.66
CA ARG A 135 -7.07 -16.97 -10.62
C ARG A 135 -5.99 -17.17 -11.65
N GLU A 136 -6.35 -17.04 -12.91
CA GLU A 136 -5.42 -17.09 -14.03
C GLU A 136 -5.63 -15.88 -14.94
N GLY A 137 -4.55 -15.42 -15.55
CA GLY A 137 -4.60 -14.30 -16.47
C GLY A 137 -3.21 -13.83 -16.86
N PHE A 138 -3.16 -12.83 -17.72
CA PHE A 138 -1.90 -12.29 -18.20
C PHE A 138 -1.59 -10.97 -17.52
N LEU A 139 -0.33 -10.76 -17.18
CA LEU A 139 0.18 -9.48 -16.71
C LEU A 139 1.40 -9.08 -17.54
N TRP A 140 1.52 -7.79 -17.80
CA TRP A 140 2.74 -7.22 -18.35
C TRP A 140 3.78 -7.20 -17.26
N LYS A 141 4.86 -7.99 -17.42
CA LYS A 141 5.89 -8.16 -16.41
C LYS A 141 7.23 -7.65 -16.91
N ARG A 142 7.89 -6.79 -16.11
CA ARG A 142 9.25 -6.34 -16.37
C ARG A 142 10.25 -7.51 -16.36
N GLY A 143 11.16 -7.52 -17.32
CA GLY A 143 12.30 -8.44 -17.34
C GLY A 143 13.23 -8.24 -16.13
N ARG A 144 14.11 -9.23 -15.88
CA ARG A 144 15.09 -9.15 -14.79
C ARG A 144 16.18 -8.12 -15.13
N ASP A 145 16.79 -8.30 -16.29
CA ASP A 145 18.00 -7.59 -16.72
C ASP A 145 17.72 -6.63 -17.88
N ASN A 146 16.53 -6.70 -18.47
CA ASN A 146 16.07 -5.78 -19.49
C ASN A 146 14.90 -4.93 -18.97
N ALA A 147 14.82 -3.70 -19.44
CA ALA A 147 13.79 -2.76 -19.04
C ALA A 147 12.42 -3.01 -19.70
N GLN A 148 12.30 -4.10 -20.47
CA GLN A 148 11.10 -4.39 -21.24
C GLN A 148 10.03 -5.07 -20.37
N PHE A 149 8.79 -4.67 -20.59
CA PHE A 149 7.63 -5.40 -20.08
C PHE A 149 7.16 -6.37 -21.14
N LEU A 150 6.98 -7.62 -20.75
CA LEU A 150 6.50 -8.67 -21.64
C LEU A 150 5.28 -9.35 -21.01
N ARG A 151 4.30 -9.71 -21.82
CA ARG A 151 3.10 -10.41 -21.39
C ARG A 151 3.47 -11.79 -20.84
N ARG A 152 3.02 -12.10 -19.62
CA ARG A 152 3.30 -13.36 -18.91
C ARG A 152 2.02 -13.90 -18.30
N ARG A 153 1.81 -15.20 -18.41
CA ARG A 153 0.69 -15.90 -17.78
C ARG A 153 0.99 -16.11 -16.31
N PHE A 154 0.10 -15.65 -15.43
CA PHE A 154 0.14 -15.86 -13.99
C PHE A 154 -1.01 -16.76 -13.58
N VAL A 155 -0.74 -17.64 -12.61
CA VAL A 155 -1.73 -18.55 -12.02
C VAL A 155 -1.57 -18.52 -10.51
N LEU A 156 -2.58 -18.00 -9.82
CA LEU A 156 -2.73 -18.06 -8.37
C LEU A 156 -3.57 -19.28 -8.02
N LEU A 157 -2.94 -20.20 -7.29
CA LEU A 157 -3.53 -21.43 -6.78
C LEU A 157 -3.86 -21.21 -5.31
N ALA A 158 -5.13 -20.95 -5.01
CA ALA A 158 -5.58 -20.47 -3.72
C ALA A 158 -5.45 -21.55 -2.63
N ARG A 159 -5.83 -22.80 -2.96
CA ARG A 159 -5.78 -23.93 -2.01
C ARG A 159 -4.34 -24.29 -1.63
N GLU A 160 -3.44 -24.23 -2.59
CA GLU A 160 -2.02 -24.55 -2.42
C GLU A 160 -1.21 -23.38 -1.87
N GLY A 161 -1.77 -22.15 -1.87
CA GLY A 161 -1.05 -20.95 -1.47
C GLY A 161 0.14 -20.63 -2.38
N LEU A 162 -0.02 -20.80 -3.69
CA LEU A 162 1.07 -20.60 -4.66
C LEU A 162 0.70 -19.61 -5.76
N LEU A 163 1.60 -18.68 -6.07
CA LEU A 163 1.57 -17.89 -7.29
C LEU A 163 2.63 -18.43 -8.27
N LYS A 164 2.21 -18.82 -9.47
CA LYS A 164 3.08 -19.29 -10.54
C LYS A 164 3.06 -18.29 -11.70
N TYR A 165 4.16 -18.18 -12.42
CA TYR A 165 4.13 -17.51 -13.71
C TYR A 165 4.95 -18.25 -14.77
N TYR A 166 4.53 -18.09 -16.02
CA TYR A 166 5.07 -18.80 -17.18
C TYR A 166 5.61 -17.78 -18.19
N THR A 167 6.73 -18.10 -18.83
CA THR A 167 7.34 -17.25 -19.87
C THR A 167 6.71 -17.41 -21.24
N LYS A 168 6.15 -18.59 -21.51
CA LYS A 168 5.43 -18.95 -22.72
C LYS A 168 4.07 -19.52 -22.32
N GLU A 169 3.07 -19.40 -23.18
CA GLU A 169 1.73 -19.97 -22.93
C GLU A 169 1.82 -21.50 -22.86
N GLU A 170 2.58 -22.09 -23.78
CA GLU A 170 2.93 -23.51 -23.81
C GLU A 170 4.40 -23.71 -23.43
N GLY A 171 4.66 -24.45 -22.35
CA GLY A 171 6.01 -24.71 -21.87
C GLY A 171 6.07 -25.80 -20.79
N LYS A 172 7.23 -26.43 -20.63
CA LYS A 172 7.46 -27.60 -19.76
C LYS A 172 7.24 -27.36 -18.25
N GLY A 173 6.94 -26.13 -17.82
CA GLY A 173 6.70 -25.81 -16.41
C GLY A 173 6.73 -24.31 -16.09
N PRO A 174 6.37 -23.93 -14.85
CA PRO A 174 6.41 -22.53 -14.41
C PRO A 174 7.84 -22.00 -14.35
N LYS A 175 8.03 -20.74 -14.76
CA LYS A 175 9.33 -20.06 -14.65
C LYS A 175 9.68 -19.76 -13.19
N ALA A 176 8.67 -19.51 -12.35
CA ALA A 176 8.80 -19.43 -10.92
C ALA A 176 7.53 -19.95 -10.24
N VAL A 177 7.72 -20.57 -9.08
CA VAL A 177 6.67 -20.93 -8.13
C VAL A 177 6.95 -20.15 -6.86
N ILE A 178 6.00 -19.32 -6.45
CA ILE A 178 6.16 -18.36 -5.36
C ILE A 178 5.16 -18.73 -4.27
N SER A 179 5.67 -19.03 -3.07
CA SER A 179 4.82 -19.30 -1.91
C SER A 179 4.15 -18.02 -1.43
N ILE A 180 2.87 -18.11 -1.08
CA ILE A 180 2.12 -16.98 -0.52
C ILE A 180 2.62 -16.59 0.87
N LYS A 181 3.31 -17.48 1.59
CA LYS A 181 3.87 -17.23 2.92
C LYS A 181 4.72 -15.96 2.97
N ASP A 182 5.65 -15.83 2.03
CA ASP A 182 6.65 -14.76 1.97
C ASP A 182 6.31 -13.67 0.93
N LEU A 183 5.12 -13.75 0.30
CA LEU A 183 4.72 -12.83 -0.75
C LEU A 183 4.19 -11.53 -0.15
N ASN A 184 4.64 -10.41 -0.69
CA ASN A 184 4.01 -9.11 -0.53
C ASN A 184 3.61 -8.50 -1.88
N ALA A 185 2.61 -7.63 -1.88
CA ALA A 185 2.20 -6.86 -3.03
C ALA A 185 1.89 -5.41 -2.60
N THR A 186 2.38 -4.44 -3.35
CA THR A 186 2.16 -3.00 -3.08
C THR A 186 2.13 -2.23 -4.41
N PHE A 187 1.17 -1.32 -4.58
CA PHE A 187 1.12 -0.46 -5.75
C PHE A 187 2.27 0.56 -5.71
N GLN A 188 3.00 0.68 -6.81
CA GLN A 188 4.21 1.51 -6.95
C GLN A 188 4.18 2.24 -8.29
N THR A 189 3.08 2.95 -8.55
CA THR A 189 2.71 3.50 -9.86
C THR A 189 3.75 4.47 -10.40
N GLU A 190 4.24 5.38 -9.57
CA GLU A 190 5.28 6.36 -9.93
C GLU A 190 6.63 5.68 -10.19
N LYS A 191 7.06 4.81 -9.28
CA LYS A 191 8.34 4.06 -9.40
C LYS A 191 8.39 3.23 -10.68
N ILE A 192 7.28 2.60 -11.04
CA ILE A 192 7.16 1.73 -12.21
C ILE A 192 6.96 2.56 -13.49
N GLY A 193 6.48 3.81 -13.38
CA GLY A 193 6.11 4.64 -14.52
C GLY A 193 4.83 4.18 -15.21
N ASN A 194 3.90 3.57 -14.46
CA ASN A 194 2.63 3.08 -14.99
C ASN A 194 1.51 3.27 -13.94
N PRO A 195 0.33 3.82 -14.31
CA PRO A 195 -0.77 4.08 -13.36
C PRO A 195 -1.32 2.81 -12.69
N HIS A 196 -1.06 1.63 -13.27
CA HIS A 196 -1.47 0.32 -12.78
C HIS A 196 -0.27 -0.52 -12.31
N GLY A 197 0.87 0.11 -12.03
CA GLY A 197 2.09 -0.57 -11.60
C GLY A 197 1.96 -1.19 -10.20
N LEU A 198 2.09 -2.51 -10.14
CA LEU A 198 2.13 -3.31 -8.92
C LEU A 198 3.52 -3.94 -8.75
N GLN A 199 4.10 -3.77 -7.56
CA GLN A 199 5.32 -4.46 -7.14
C GLN A 199 4.92 -5.68 -6.30
N ILE A 200 5.31 -6.87 -6.76
CA ILE A 200 5.22 -8.12 -6.00
C ILE A 200 6.62 -8.47 -5.52
N THR A 201 6.76 -8.74 -4.23
CA THR A 201 8.03 -9.17 -3.63
C THR A 201 7.90 -10.53 -2.95
N TYR A 202 8.97 -11.32 -2.98
CA TYR A 202 9.02 -12.62 -2.30
C TYR A 202 10.45 -13.01 -1.95
N ARG A 203 10.62 -13.88 -0.95
CA ARG A 203 11.95 -14.41 -0.59
C ARG A 203 12.39 -15.49 -1.58
N ARG A 204 13.65 -15.41 -2.02
CA ARG A 204 14.30 -16.42 -2.85
C ARG A 204 15.77 -16.51 -2.49
N GLU A 205 16.22 -17.69 -2.04
CA GLU A 205 17.63 -17.97 -1.75
C GLU A 205 18.24 -16.92 -0.79
N GLY A 206 17.50 -16.52 0.25
CA GLY A 206 17.93 -15.50 1.21
C GLY A 206 17.77 -14.04 0.76
N HIS A 207 17.38 -13.80 -0.50
CA HIS A 207 17.21 -12.48 -1.09
C HIS A 207 15.74 -12.08 -1.27
N VAL A 208 15.48 -10.78 -1.38
CA VAL A 208 14.16 -10.22 -1.73
C VAL A 208 14.08 -10.04 -3.24
N ARG A 209 13.28 -10.87 -3.90
CA ARG A 209 13.02 -10.75 -5.33
C ARG A 209 11.90 -9.77 -5.60
N ASN A 210 12.17 -8.76 -6.43
CA ASN A 210 11.16 -7.85 -6.97
C ASN A 210 10.63 -8.34 -8.33
N LEU A 211 9.31 -8.36 -8.48
CA LEU A 211 8.60 -8.43 -9.74
C LEU A 211 7.80 -7.13 -9.91
N PHE A 212 7.99 -6.46 -11.04
CA PHE A 212 7.20 -5.29 -11.42
C PHE A 212 6.23 -5.70 -12.52
N VAL A 213 4.94 -5.54 -12.26
CA VAL A 213 3.86 -5.95 -13.16
C VAL A 213 2.84 -4.84 -13.32
N TYR A 214 2.09 -4.85 -14.41
CA TYR A 214 0.88 -4.06 -14.57
C TYR A 214 -0.14 -4.81 -15.44
N HIS A 215 -1.35 -4.28 -15.46
CA HIS A 215 -2.39 -4.64 -16.43
C HIS A 215 -2.96 -3.36 -17.07
N GLU A 216 -3.45 -3.44 -18.30
CA GLU A 216 -4.02 -2.27 -19.00
C GLU A 216 -5.33 -1.81 -18.34
N SER A 217 -6.16 -2.76 -17.91
CA SER A 217 -7.32 -2.50 -17.05
C SER A 217 -6.92 -2.33 -15.58
N GLY A 218 -7.30 -1.19 -14.99
CA GLY A 218 -7.15 -0.90 -13.57
C GLY A 218 -7.95 -1.86 -12.68
N LYS A 219 -9.13 -2.30 -13.14
CA LYS A 219 -9.94 -3.31 -12.42
C LYS A 219 -9.16 -4.62 -12.30
N GLU A 220 -8.62 -5.12 -13.40
CA GLU A 220 -7.93 -6.42 -13.40
C GLU A 220 -6.71 -6.45 -12.47
N ILE A 221 -5.91 -5.37 -12.42
CA ILE A 221 -4.75 -5.34 -11.52
C ILE A 221 -5.17 -5.23 -10.05
N VAL A 222 -6.25 -4.52 -9.75
CA VAL A 222 -6.80 -4.43 -8.39
C VAL A 222 -7.45 -5.76 -7.97
N ASP A 223 -8.10 -6.46 -8.89
CA ASP A 223 -8.63 -7.80 -8.66
C ASP A 223 -7.50 -8.80 -8.40
N TRP A 224 -6.38 -8.72 -9.13
CA TRP A 224 -5.17 -9.51 -8.83
C TRP A 224 -4.62 -9.20 -7.44
N PHE A 225 -4.54 -7.92 -7.07
CA PHE A 225 -4.06 -7.50 -5.75
C PHE A 225 -4.96 -8.03 -4.63
N ASN A 226 -6.29 -7.90 -4.75
CA ASN A 226 -7.24 -8.41 -3.76
C ASN A 226 -7.30 -9.94 -3.74
N ALA A 227 -7.08 -10.63 -4.86
CA ALA A 227 -6.95 -12.09 -4.89
C ALA A 227 -5.71 -12.56 -4.12
N LEU A 228 -4.55 -11.90 -4.31
CA LEU A 228 -3.34 -12.18 -3.52
C LEU A 228 -3.60 -11.94 -2.04
N ARG A 229 -4.30 -10.85 -1.69
CA ARG A 229 -4.69 -10.53 -0.31
C ARG A 229 -5.60 -11.60 0.30
N ALA A 230 -6.57 -12.11 -0.46
CA ALA A 230 -7.46 -13.16 0.00
C ALA A 230 -6.72 -14.47 0.33
N VAL A 231 -5.82 -14.92 -0.54
CA VAL A 231 -5.01 -16.13 -0.31
C VAL A 231 -4.00 -15.92 0.84
N ARG A 232 -3.43 -14.71 0.97
CA ARG A 232 -2.59 -14.31 2.12
C ARG A 232 -3.36 -14.39 3.44
N LEU A 233 -4.59 -13.88 3.49
CA LEU A 233 -5.42 -13.96 4.70
C LEU A 233 -5.75 -15.41 5.08
N GLN A 234 -6.07 -16.26 4.09
CA GLN A 234 -6.29 -17.69 4.33
C GLN A 234 -5.05 -18.36 4.93
N TYR A 235 -3.86 -18.10 4.37
CA TYR A 235 -2.61 -18.57 4.93
C TYR A 235 -2.41 -18.09 6.38
N LEU A 236 -2.63 -16.80 6.65
CA LEU A 236 -2.44 -16.21 7.97
C LEU A 236 -3.38 -16.84 9.02
N LYS A 237 -4.65 -17.09 8.68
CA LYS A 237 -5.61 -17.78 9.57
C LYS A 237 -5.17 -19.19 9.92
N MET A 238 -4.54 -19.90 8.97
CA MET A 238 -4.03 -21.25 9.20
C MET A 238 -2.72 -21.25 10.00
N ALA A 239 -1.86 -20.25 9.76
CA ALA A 239 -0.57 -20.13 10.43
C ALA A 239 -0.65 -19.57 11.85
N PHE A 240 -1.71 -18.80 12.14
CA PHE A 240 -1.96 -18.12 13.43
C PHE A 240 -3.43 -18.28 13.85
N PRO A 241 -3.92 -19.52 14.09
CA PRO A 241 -5.31 -19.78 14.43
C PRO A 241 -5.77 -19.11 15.74
N GLU A 242 -4.83 -18.75 16.61
CA GLU A 242 -5.06 -18.04 17.87
C GLU A 242 -5.34 -16.54 17.71
N LEU A 243 -4.98 -15.94 16.57
CA LEU A 243 -5.16 -14.51 16.34
C LEU A 243 -6.52 -14.22 15.69
N PRO A 244 -7.28 -13.25 16.19
CA PRO A 244 -8.55 -12.87 15.57
C PRO A 244 -8.34 -12.23 14.20
N GLU A 245 -9.29 -12.41 13.28
CA GLU A 245 -9.17 -11.92 11.89
C GLU A 245 -8.79 -10.42 11.77
N PRO A 246 -9.35 -9.49 12.57
CA PRO A 246 -8.96 -8.08 12.52
C PRO A 246 -7.47 -7.81 12.79
N GLU A 247 -6.79 -8.65 13.58
CA GLU A 247 -5.34 -8.55 13.84
C GLU A 247 -4.51 -9.11 12.67
N LEU A 248 -5.08 -10.02 11.88
CA LEU A 248 -4.44 -10.58 10.69
C LEU A 248 -4.53 -9.65 9.46
N VAL A 249 -5.60 -8.86 9.35
CA VAL A 249 -5.85 -7.98 8.18
C VAL A 249 -4.69 -7.01 7.88
N PRO A 250 -4.09 -6.33 8.88
CA PRO A 250 -2.91 -5.48 8.67
C PRO A 250 -1.68 -6.24 8.15
N LEU A 251 -1.61 -7.56 8.36
CA LEU A 251 -0.46 -8.39 8.01
C LEU A 251 -0.54 -8.96 6.60
N ILE A 252 -1.69 -8.86 5.92
CA ILE A 252 -1.95 -9.47 4.61
C ILE A 252 -0.96 -8.96 3.54
N THR A 253 -0.94 -7.63 3.32
CA THR A 253 0.00 -6.93 2.43
C THR A 253 0.44 -5.65 3.10
N ARG A 254 1.66 -5.22 2.79
CA ARG A 254 2.33 -4.11 3.46
C ARG A 254 2.92 -3.13 2.47
N ASN A 255 2.81 -1.85 2.81
CA ASN A 255 3.48 -0.76 2.11
C ASN A 255 4.82 -0.48 2.78
N TYR A 256 5.78 0.03 2.00
CA TYR A 256 7.01 0.56 2.56
C TYR A 256 6.71 1.86 3.31
N LEU A 257 7.24 1.97 4.53
CA LEU A 257 7.01 3.13 5.39
C LEU A 257 7.66 4.39 4.79
N LYS A 258 8.90 4.25 4.31
CA LYS A 258 9.60 5.27 3.53
C LYS A 258 10.49 4.64 2.47
N GLN A 259 10.61 5.34 1.36
CA GLN A 259 11.52 4.99 0.27
C GLN A 259 12.19 6.25 -0.26
N GLY A 260 13.40 6.11 -0.80
CA GLY A 260 14.14 7.27 -1.29
C GLY A 260 15.61 6.99 -1.47
N PHE A 261 16.33 7.94 -2.07
CA PHE A 261 17.78 7.83 -2.19
C PHE A 261 18.50 8.30 -0.92
N MET A 262 19.46 7.52 -0.46
CA MET A 262 20.49 7.92 0.50
C MET A 262 21.87 7.52 -0.06
N GLU A 263 22.95 8.15 0.38
CA GLU A 263 24.30 7.61 0.18
C GLU A 263 24.68 6.74 1.37
N LYS A 264 25.42 5.66 1.13
CA LYS A 264 25.95 4.78 2.18
C LYS A 264 27.42 4.48 1.98
N THR A 265 28.15 4.26 3.07
CA THR A 265 29.52 3.71 3.05
C THR A 265 29.55 2.24 3.48
N GLY A 266 30.67 1.56 3.22
CA GLY A 266 30.97 0.20 3.67
C GLY A 266 31.55 0.17 5.09
N PRO A 267 31.68 -1.01 5.71
CA PRO A 267 32.22 -1.14 7.07
C PRO A 267 33.69 -0.70 7.16
N LYS A 268 34.45 -0.81 6.06
CA LYS A 268 35.86 -0.43 5.97
C LYS A 268 36.08 0.99 5.43
N ARG A 269 35.13 1.91 5.67
CA ARG A 269 35.17 3.31 5.16
C ARG A 269 35.35 3.42 3.65
N GLU A 270 34.67 2.54 2.92
CA GLU A 270 34.63 2.56 1.46
C GLU A 270 33.99 3.87 0.92
N PRO A 271 34.23 4.24 -0.35
CA PRO A 271 33.57 5.39 -0.96
C PRO A 271 32.05 5.34 -0.82
N PHE A 272 31.43 6.50 -0.57
CA PHE A 272 29.98 6.60 -0.49
C PHE A 272 29.34 6.24 -1.83
N LYS A 273 28.27 5.44 -1.76
CA LYS A 273 27.50 5.04 -2.93
C LYS A 273 26.04 5.43 -2.74
N LYS A 274 25.48 6.16 -3.70
CA LYS A 274 24.03 6.44 -3.78
C LYS A 274 23.28 5.12 -4.00
N ARG A 275 22.25 4.88 -3.20
CA ARG A 275 21.39 3.69 -3.26
C ARG A 275 19.94 4.08 -3.04
N TRP A 276 19.03 3.37 -3.68
CA TRP A 276 17.60 3.48 -3.39
C TRP A 276 17.29 2.61 -2.18
N PHE A 277 16.71 3.19 -1.13
CA PHE A 277 16.33 2.50 0.08
C PHE A 277 14.81 2.31 0.16
N ALA A 278 14.38 1.21 0.76
CA ALA A 278 13.00 0.94 1.09
C ALA A 278 12.92 0.32 2.49
N LEU A 279 12.18 0.97 3.39
CA LEU A 279 11.97 0.51 4.76
C LEU A 279 10.66 -0.27 4.84
N ASP A 280 10.78 -1.56 5.10
CA ASP A 280 9.66 -2.46 5.39
C ASP A 280 9.45 -2.51 6.92
N PRO A 281 8.39 -1.88 7.45
CA PRO A 281 8.17 -1.81 8.89
C PRO A 281 7.74 -3.13 9.50
N GLN A 282 7.07 -4.01 8.74
CA GLN A 282 6.56 -5.28 9.26
C GLN A 282 7.68 -6.32 9.33
N GLU A 283 8.56 -6.38 8.32
CA GLU A 283 9.76 -7.23 8.35
C GLU A 283 10.91 -6.60 9.15
N ARG A 284 10.75 -5.33 9.57
CA ARG A 284 11.77 -4.48 10.20
C ARG A 284 13.09 -4.47 9.40
N ARG A 285 12.99 -4.31 8.08
CA ARG A 285 14.14 -4.35 7.16
C ARG A 285 14.26 -3.07 6.35
N LEU A 286 15.47 -2.53 6.35
CA LEU A 286 15.91 -1.50 5.42
C LEU A 286 16.63 -2.17 4.25
N LEU A 287 15.94 -2.29 3.12
CA LEU A 287 16.47 -2.85 1.87
C LEU A 287 17.14 -1.74 1.06
N TYR A 288 18.25 -2.04 0.37
CA TYR A 288 18.88 -1.06 -0.52
C TYR A 288 19.27 -1.63 -1.88
N TYR A 289 19.07 -0.84 -2.93
CA TYR A 289 19.19 -1.21 -4.34
C TYR A 289 20.11 -0.23 -5.07
N LYS A 290 20.69 -0.65 -6.21
CA LYS A 290 21.41 0.29 -7.08
C LYS A 290 20.41 1.23 -7.75
N ASN A 291 19.31 0.67 -8.26
CA ASN A 291 18.19 1.41 -8.84
C ASN A 291 16.84 0.93 -8.24
N PRO A 292 15.80 1.77 -8.25
CA PRO A 292 14.50 1.43 -7.66
C PRO A 292 13.80 0.21 -8.27
N LEU A 293 14.09 -0.07 -9.56
CA LEU A 293 13.49 -1.17 -10.32
C LEU A 293 14.42 -2.39 -10.46
N ASP A 294 15.47 -2.48 -9.64
CA ASP A 294 16.34 -3.65 -9.62
C ASP A 294 15.55 -4.88 -9.12
N ALA A 295 15.85 -6.03 -9.74
CA ALA A 295 15.19 -7.29 -9.43
C ALA A 295 15.53 -7.85 -8.03
N PHE A 296 16.67 -7.47 -7.47
CA PHE A 296 17.17 -7.92 -6.17
C PHE A 296 17.85 -6.75 -5.44
N GLU A 297 17.78 -6.79 -4.11
CA GLU A 297 18.52 -5.88 -3.26
C GLU A 297 20.04 -6.12 -3.34
N GLN A 298 20.80 -5.07 -3.10
CA GLN A 298 22.25 -5.12 -2.92
C GLN A 298 22.63 -5.48 -1.47
N GLY A 299 21.64 -5.45 -0.58
CA GLY A 299 21.74 -5.87 0.81
C GLY A 299 20.61 -5.27 1.64
N GLN A 300 20.65 -5.61 2.92
CA GLN A 300 19.58 -5.31 3.86
C GLN A 300 20.15 -5.04 5.25
N VAL A 301 19.42 -4.27 6.05
CA VAL A 301 19.71 -4.03 7.46
C VAL A 301 18.46 -4.39 8.25
N PHE A 302 18.57 -5.33 9.17
CA PHE A 302 17.50 -5.60 10.14
C PHE A 302 17.52 -4.51 11.22
N LEU A 303 16.35 -4.08 11.65
CA LEU A 303 16.16 -3.08 12.70
C LEU A 303 15.45 -3.76 13.89
N GLY A 304 16.24 -4.17 14.88
CA GLY A 304 15.72 -4.75 16.13
C GLY A 304 15.17 -3.69 17.08
N SER A 305 15.01 -4.02 18.36
CA SER A 305 14.61 -3.04 19.39
C SER A 305 15.81 -2.36 20.04
N ASP A 306 15.53 -1.25 20.75
CA ASP A 306 16.52 -0.55 21.56
C ASP A 306 17.14 -1.46 22.64
N GLU A 307 16.34 -2.35 23.23
CA GLU A 307 16.78 -3.37 24.20
C GLU A 307 17.78 -4.37 23.59
N GLN A 308 17.69 -4.60 22.28
CA GLN A 308 18.61 -5.45 21.53
C GLN A 308 19.86 -4.69 21.05
N GLY A 309 20.05 -3.43 21.45
CA GLY A 309 21.20 -2.62 21.06
C GLY A 309 21.09 -1.97 19.68
N TYR A 310 19.86 -1.84 19.13
CA TYR A 310 19.62 -1.08 17.90
C TYR A 310 19.30 0.37 18.24
N GLN A 311 19.96 1.31 17.58
CA GLN A 311 19.74 2.74 17.84
C GLN A 311 19.91 3.54 16.55
N VAL A 312 19.27 4.71 16.49
CA VAL A 312 19.40 5.63 15.36
C VAL A 312 19.73 7.05 15.82
N TYR A 313 20.73 7.65 15.17
CA TYR A 313 21.27 8.96 15.50
C TYR A 313 21.23 9.88 14.29
N GLU A 314 20.89 11.13 14.55
CA GLU A 314 21.00 12.23 13.59
C GLU A 314 22.39 12.84 13.70
N ASP A 315 23.38 12.16 13.12
CA ASP A 315 24.78 12.58 13.17
C ASP A 315 25.55 12.18 11.91
N LEU A 316 26.69 12.84 11.72
CA LEU A 316 27.72 12.42 10.77
C LEU A 316 29.04 12.27 11.54
N PRO A 317 29.53 11.04 11.79
CA PRO A 317 30.74 10.84 12.59
C PRO A 317 31.96 11.63 12.08
N LYS A 318 32.77 12.14 13.00
CA LYS A 318 33.99 12.90 12.67
C LYS A 318 34.96 12.03 11.84
N GLY A 319 35.56 12.63 10.82
CA GLY A 319 36.54 11.96 9.94
C GLY A 319 35.93 11.22 8.73
N ILE A 320 34.60 11.26 8.57
CA ILE A 320 33.94 10.78 7.35
C ILE A 320 34.23 11.73 6.18
N ARG A 321 34.65 11.16 5.04
CA ARG A 321 34.96 11.88 3.79
C ARG A 321 34.37 11.13 2.60
N GLY A 322 34.20 11.82 1.47
CA GLY A 322 33.73 11.23 0.20
C GLY A 322 32.21 11.19 0.02
N ASN A 323 31.43 11.64 1.00
CA ASN A 323 29.99 11.88 0.88
C ASN A 323 29.71 13.22 0.19
N ARG A 324 28.72 13.25 -0.71
CA ARG A 324 28.25 14.48 -1.33
C ARG A 324 27.24 15.18 -0.43
N TRP A 325 26.32 14.41 0.14
CA TRP A 325 25.28 14.93 1.01
C TRP A 325 25.74 15.07 2.47
N LYS A 326 25.20 16.08 3.17
CA LYS A 326 25.67 16.48 4.51
C LYS A 326 24.77 16.05 5.66
N ALA A 327 23.48 15.88 5.40
CA ALA A 327 22.51 15.45 6.39
C ALA A 327 22.73 13.96 6.76
N GLY A 328 23.40 13.69 7.88
CA GLY A 328 23.87 12.36 8.26
C GLY A 328 22.89 11.55 9.12
N ILE A 329 22.87 10.23 8.92
CA ILE A 329 22.16 9.29 9.79
C ILE A 329 23.09 8.15 10.14
N THR A 330 23.20 7.81 11.43
CA THR A 330 23.89 6.61 11.88
C THR A 330 22.89 5.62 12.47
N ILE A 331 22.82 4.42 11.89
CA ILE A 331 22.13 3.28 12.49
C ILE A 331 23.16 2.40 13.18
N VAL A 332 23.00 2.19 14.49
CA VAL A 332 23.79 1.26 15.28
C VAL A 332 23.04 -0.06 15.38
N THR A 333 23.75 -1.15 15.12
CA THR A 333 23.29 -2.53 15.32
C THR A 333 24.35 -3.26 16.16
N PRO A 334 24.03 -4.41 16.80
CA PRO A 334 25.00 -5.16 17.59
C PRO A 334 26.26 -5.56 16.82
N GLN A 335 26.12 -5.81 15.52
CA GLN A 335 27.23 -6.27 14.68
C GLN A 335 28.05 -5.12 14.10
N ARG A 336 27.44 -3.97 13.79
CA ARG A 336 28.12 -2.83 13.15
C ARG A 336 27.31 -1.54 13.16
N ARG A 337 28.00 -0.44 12.84
CA ARG A 337 27.39 0.85 12.51
C ARG A 337 27.19 0.98 11.00
N PHE A 338 26.05 1.53 10.61
CA PHE A 338 25.74 1.96 9.25
C PHE A 338 25.66 3.47 9.22
N ILE A 339 26.36 4.08 8.26
CA ILE A 339 26.40 5.53 8.10
C ILE A 339 25.79 5.87 6.74
N PHE A 340 24.80 6.74 6.79
CA PHE A 340 24.06 7.23 5.64
C PHE A 340 24.13 8.75 5.57
N THR A 341 23.93 9.29 4.37
CA THR A 341 23.66 10.72 4.18
C THR A 341 22.45 10.92 3.27
N CYS A 342 21.68 11.98 3.51
CA CYS A 342 20.40 12.27 2.85
C CYS A 342 20.48 13.53 1.98
N PRO A 343 19.70 13.63 0.87
CA PRO A 343 19.74 14.78 -0.04
C PRO A 343 19.44 16.13 0.61
N SER A 344 18.66 16.14 1.70
CA SER A 344 18.27 17.34 2.45
C SER A 344 18.01 17.00 3.91
N GLU A 345 17.99 18.01 4.78
CA GLU A 345 17.58 17.87 6.18
C GLU A 345 16.11 17.44 6.31
N LYS A 346 15.25 17.84 5.36
CA LYS A 346 13.87 17.38 5.32
C LYS A 346 13.80 15.86 5.14
N GLU A 347 14.52 15.32 4.15
CA GLU A 347 14.59 13.86 3.92
C GLU A 347 15.18 13.13 5.13
N GLN A 348 16.21 13.70 5.75
CA GLN A 348 16.82 13.16 6.96
C GLN A 348 15.81 13.06 8.10
N ARG A 349 15.05 14.12 8.39
CA ARG A 349 14.00 14.10 9.44
C ARG A 349 12.95 13.03 9.16
N GLU A 350 12.45 12.95 7.93
CA GLU A 350 11.45 11.92 7.56
C GLU A 350 12.00 10.49 7.69
N TRP A 351 13.28 10.26 7.34
CA TRP A 351 13.94 8.96 7.55
C TRP A 351 14.11 8.66 9.04
N MET A 352 14.54 9.64 9.85
CA MET A 352 14.69 9.50 11.30
C MET A 352 13.35 9.16 11.97
N GLU A 353 12.27 9.86 11.63
CA GLU A 353 10.91 9.55 12.11
C GLU A 353 10.50 8.12 11.76
N SER A 354 10.74 7.71 10.51
CA SER A 354 10.42 6.35 10.06
C SER A 354 11.23 5.28 10.78
N PHE A 355 12.52 5.52 11.03
CA PHE A 355 13.35 4.58 11.80
C PHE A 355 12.91 4.49 13.26
N ARG A 356 12.66 5.63 13.91
CA ARG A 356 12.17 5.67 15.30
C ARG A 356 10.83 4.95 15.46
N ASP A 357 9.91 5.12 14.51
CA ASP A 357 8.63 4.39 14.49
C ASP A 357 8.83 2.87 14.38
N VAL A 358 9.81 2.39 13.59
CA VAL A 358 10.09 0.94 13.52
C VAL A 358 10.78 0.42 14.78
N LEU A 359 11.69 1.19 15.38
CA LEU A 359 12.42 0.79 16.59
C LEU A 359 11.51 0.73 17.81
N SER A 360 10.53 1.65 17.92
CA SER A 360 9.59 1.73 19.05
C SER A 360 8.49 0.67 19.01
N ARG A 361 8.26 0.02 17.87
CA ARG A 361 7.24 -1.03 17.73
C ARG A 361 7.70 -2.33 18.42
N PRO A 362 6.81 -3.00 19.16
CA PRO A 362 7.11 -4.33 19.69
C PRO A 362 7.30 -5.33 18.55
N LEU A 363 8.12 -6.35 18.79
CA LEU A 363 8.27 -7.47 17.85
C LEU A 363 6.93 -8.20 17.73
N THR A 364 6.45 -8.38 16.49
CA THR A 364 5.24 -9.16 16.22
C THR A 364 5.53 -10.66 16.25
N PRO A 365 4.52 -11.54 16.40
CA PRO A 365 4.69 -13.00 16.28
C PRO A 365 5.36 -13.42 14.96
N LEU A 366 5.08 -12.70 13.86
CA LEU A 366 5.78 -12.89 12.58
C LEU A 366 7.28 -12.61 12.69
N ASN A 367 7.68 -11.59 13.44
CA ASN A 367 9.09 -11.26 13.62
C ASN A 367 9.82 -12.35 14.42
N LEU A 368 9.16 -12.89 15.45
CA LEU A 368 9.71 -13.96 16.28
C LEU A 368 9.99 -15.23 15.47
N LEU A 369 9.04 -15.63 14.60
CA LEU A 369 9.21 -16.78 13.71
C LEU A 369 10.36 -16.59 12.71
N THR A 370 10.51 -15.40 12.13
CA THR A 370 11.61 -15.10 11.20
C THR A 370 12.98 -15.05 11.87
N ALA A 371 13.06 -14.59 13.13
CA ALA A 371 14.32 -14.52 13.88
C ALA A 371 14.89 -15.92 14.18
N SER A 372 14.03 -16.89 14.53
CA SER A 372 14.42 -18.28 14.78
C SER A 372 14.94 -19.02 13.54
N THR A 373 14.54 -18.61 12.33
CA THR A 373 15.06 -19.19 11.08
C THR A 373 16.39 -18.59 10.64
N GLU A 374 16.71 -17.36 11.04
CA GLU A 374 17.96 -16.68 10.63
C GLU A 374 19.13 -16.97 11.57
N SER A 375 18.89 -17.32 12.83
CA SER A 375 19.93 -17.83 13.74
C SER A 375 20.58 -19.14 13.29
N GLY A 376 19.93 -19.90 12.39
CA GLY A 376 20.50 -21.13 11.80
C GLY A 376 21.42 -20.90 10.58
N TYR A 377 21.40 -19.70 9.98
CA TYR A 377 22.20 -19.38 8.79
C TYR A 377 23.41 -18.48 9.10
N SER A 378 23.49 -17.92 10.30
CA SER A 378 24.66 -17.14 10.75
C SER A 378 25.78 -18.00 11.35
N SER A 379 25.68 -19.33 11.24
CA SER A 379 26.58 -20.32 11.84
C SER A 379 27.29 -21.22 10.81
N ARG A 380 27.58 -20.70 9.60
CA ARG A 380 28.48 -21.37 8.65
C ARG A 380 29.35 -20.37 7.91
#